data_AF-A0A1W2CSL6-F1
#
_entry.id   AF-A0A1W2CSL6-F1
#
_cell.length_a   1.000
_cell.length_b   1.000
_cell.length_c   1.000
_cell.angle_alpha   90.00
_cell.angle_beta   90.00
_cell.angle_gamma   90.00
#
_symmetry.space_group_name_H-M   'P 1'
#
loop_
_entity.id
_entity.type
_entity.pdbx_description
1 polymer ?
#
loop_
_entity_poly.entity_id
_entity_poly.type
_entity_poly.pdbx_seq_one_letter_code
_entity_poly.pdbx_strand_id
1 'polypeptide(L)' 'MNIKAVPGFKGDEYKIEIQGEEVHAELNIYSRTSAIAAWSVVEVLQNTVAPIVV' A
#
# COMPACT_ATOMS: atom_id res chain seq x y z
N MET A 1 -0.70 16.63 -0.89
CA MET A 1 -1.52 15.41 -0.79
C MET A 1 -2.68 15.55 -1.77
N ASN A 2 -2.78 14.68 -2.79
CA ASN A 2 -3.86 14.72 -3.78
C ASN A 2 -4.67 13.44 -3.63
N ILE A 3 -5.91 13.57 -3.17
CA ILE A 3 -6.83 12.43 -2.97
C ILE A 3 -7.87 12.52 -4.07
N LYS A 4 -7.94 11.50 -4.92
CA LYS A 4 -8.89 11.43 -6.05
C LYS A 4 -10.00 10.44 -5.71
N ALA A 5 -11.24 10.93 -5.65
CA ALA A 5 -12.42 10.06 -5.57
C ALA A 5 -12.87 9.71 -7.00
N VAL A 6 -12.85 8.42 -7.34
CA VAL A 6 -13.30 7.92 -8.66
C VAL A 6 -14.79 7.55 -8.56
N PRO A 7 -15.69 8.21 -9.31
CA PRO A 7 -17.12 7.88 -9.28
C PRO A 7 -17.38 6.42 -9.65
N GLY A 8 -18.14 5.71 -8.82
CA GLY A 8 -18.51 4.30 -9.05
C GLY A 8 -17.50 3.26 -8.54
N PHE A 9 -16.32 3.67 -8.09
CA PHE A 9 -15.37 2.77 -7.45
C PHE A 9 -15.83 2.41 -6.02
N LYS A 10 -15.84 1.11 -5.69
CA LYS A 10 -16.14 0.59 -4.36
C LYS A 10 -14.90 -0.11 -3.82
N GLY A 11 -14.16 0.59 -2.97
CA GLY A 11 -12.91 0.10 -2.41
C GLY A 11 -11.92 1.23 -2.17
N ASP A 12 -10.65 0.85 -1.95
CA ASP A 12 -9.53 1.78 -1.81
C ASP A 12 -8.58 1.67 -3.02
N GLU A 13 -8.15 2.82 -3.54
CA GLU A 13 -7.14 2.95 -4.60
C GLU A 13 -6.00 3.81 -4.07
N TYR A 14 -4.78 3.29 -4.17
CA TYR A 14 -3.56 4.02 -3.82
C TYR A 14 -2.59 3.98 -4.99
N LYS A 15 -2.16 5.16 -5.46
CA LYS A 15 -1.03 5.30 -6.39
C LYS A 15 0.16 5.86 -5.64
N ILE A 16 1.25 5.12 -5.63
CA ILE A 16 2.56 5.54 -5.12
C ILE A 16 3.48 5.68 -6.32
N GLU A 17 4.07 6.85 -6.48
CA GLU A 17 4.93 7.17 -7.61
C GLU A 17 6.23 7.78 -7.09
N ILE A 18 7.35 7.20 -7.52
CA ILE A 18 8.71 7.63 -7.19
C ILE A 18 9.39 8.00 -8.51
N GLN A 19 9.74 9.28 -8.64
CA GLN A 19 10.49 9.79 -9.79
C GLN A 19 11.88 10.22 -9.32
N GLY A 20 12.91 9.54 -9.83
CA GLY A 20 14.31 9.88 -9.66
C GLY A 20 15.01 10.04 -11.00
N GLU A 21 16.25 10.52 -10.97
CA GLU A 21 17.05 10.75 -12.19
C GLU A 21 17.38 9.44 -12.93
N GLU A 22 17.56 8.34 -12.20
CA GLU A 22 17.92 7.02 -12.76
C GLU A 22 16.76 6.01 -12.74
N VAL A 23 15.75 6.23 -11.89
CA VAL A 23 14.67 5.26 -11.65
C VAL A 23 13.31 5.94 -11.58
N HIS A 24 12.36 5.33 -12.29
CA HIS A 24 10.94 5.66 -12.23
C HIS A 24 10.17 4.43 -11.78
N ALA A 25 9.43 4.55 -10.69
CA ALA A 25 8.64 3.45 -10.14
C ALA A 25 7.21 3.90 -9.84
N GLU A 26 6.26 3.11 -10.32
CA GLU A 26 4.83 3.31 -10.06
C GLU A 26 4.24 2.04 -9.44
N LEU A 27 3.54 2.20 -8.32
CA LEU A 27 2.80 1.14 -7.65
C LEU A 27 1.34 1.56 -7.49
N ASN A 28 0.44 0.79 -8.10
CA ASN A 28 -1.00 0.98 -7.97
C ASN A 28 -1.57 -0.18 -7.13
N ILE A 29 -2.25 0.15 -6.03
CA ILE A 29 -2.88 -0.79 -5.12
C ILE A 29 -4.38 -0.61 -5.21
N TYR A 30 -5.09 -1.70 -5.51
CA TYR A 30 -6.55 -1.74 -5.59
C TYR A 30 -7.07 -2.77 -4.58
N SER A 31 -7.95 -2.35 -3.68
CA SER A 31 -8.63 -3.27 -2.77
C SER A 31 -10.11 -2.99 -2.70
N ARG A 32 -10.92 -4.05 -2.58
CA ARG A 32 -12.37 -3.91 -2.35
C ARG A 32 -12.71 -3.47 -0.92
N THR A 33 -11.81 -3.75 0.03
CA THR A 33 -11.93 -3.39 1.45
C THR A 33 -10.59 -2.92 1.99
N SER A 34 -10.61 -2.19 3.11
CA SER A 34 -9.41 -1.71 3.79
C SER A 34 -8.64 -2.79 4.56
N ALA A 35 -9.06 -4.07 4.44
CA ALA A 35 -8.37 -5.20 5.09
C ALA A 35 -6.93 -5.37 4.61
N ILE A 36 -6.60 -4.90 3.39
CA ILE A 36 -5.23 -4.93 2.88
C ILE A 36 -4.27 -4.09 3.74
N ALA A 37 -4.74 -2.97 4.28
CA ALA A 37 -3.93 -2.13 5.16
C ALA A 37 -3.68 -2.81 6.51
N ALA A 38 -4.64 -3.60 7.02
CA ALA A 38 -4.49 -4.31 8.29
C ALA A 38 -3.35 -5.34 8.26
N TRP A 39 -3.02 -5.90 7.09
CA TRP A 39 -1.88 -6.82 6.94
C TRP A 39 -0.54 -6.19 7.30
N SER A 40 -0.37 -4.87 7.12
CA SER A 40 0.86 -4.17 7.56
C SER A 40 1.09 -4.29 9.07
N VAL A 41 0.03 -4.21 9.88
CA VAL A 41 0.11 -4.36 11.33
C VAL A 41 0.40 -5.81 11.71
N VAL A 42 -0.24 -6.75 11.02
CA VAL A 42 -0.01 -8.19 11.20
C VAL A 42 1.45 -8.54 10.90
N GLU A 43 2.01 -8.00 9.82
CA GLU A 43 3.41 -8.20 9.43
C GLU A 43 4.37 -7.65 10.49
N VAL A 44 4.15 -6.43 10.98
CA VAL A 44 4.97 -5.83 12.03
C VAL A 44 4.95 -6.67 13.32
N LEU A 45 3.78 -7.17 13.72
CA LEU A 45 3.66 -8.01 14.91
C LEU A 45 4.37 -9.36 14.73
N GLN A 46 4.25 -9.99 13.56
CA GLN A 46 4.96 -11.22 13.24
C GLN A 46 6.47 -11.00 13.25
N ASN A 47 6.95 -9.93 12.61
CA ASN A 47 8.37 -9.56 12.58
C ASN A 47 8.93 -9.25 13.98
N THR A 48 8.12 -8.70 14.89
CA THR A 48 8.55 -8.38 16.26
C THR A 48 8.89 -9.64 17.07
N VAL A 49 8.19 -10.75 16.82
CA VAL A 49 8.39 -12.01 17.55
C VAL A 49 9.23 -13.02 16.76
N ALA A 50 9.60 -12.69 15.52
CA ALA A 50 10.36 -13.57 14.66
C ALA A 50 11.87 -13.51 14.97
N PRO A 51 12.58 -14.65 14.90
CA PRO A 51 14.03 -14.67 15.00
C PRO A 51 14.73 -14.05 13.78
N ILE A 52 14.02 -13.87 12.66
CA ILE A 52 14.50 -13.28 11.40
C ILE A 52 13.39 -12.37 10.86
N VAL A 53 13.76 -11.17 10.40
CA VAL A 53 12.85 -10.12 9.89
C VAL A 53 13.03 -9.97 8.38
N VAL A 54 11.94 -9.74 7.64
CA VAL A 54 11.91 -9.48 6.19
C VAL A 54 11.35 -8.09 5.90
#